data_AF-A0A9P9M0Y2-F1
#
_entry.id   AF-A0A9P9M0Y2-F1
#
_cell.length_a   1.000
_cell.length_b   1.000
_cell.length_c   1.000
_cell.angle_alpha   90.00
_cell.angle_beta   90.00
_cell.angle_gamma   90.00
#
_symmetry.space_group_name_H-M   'P 1'
#
loop_
_entity.id
_entity.type
_entity.pdbx_description
1 polymer ?
#
loop_
_entity_poly.entity_id
_entity_poly.type
_entity_poly.pdbx_seq_one_letter_code
_entity_poly.pdbx_strand_id
1 'polypeptide(L)'
;CGATSTEAISLGCVMEPLVYGWMPPQCLFPELTNLYPIFETKVWYTDQNHTEIVPREDLWAGKHYHIYTDRYHTEHCLFQWRKLQYAMHSRKEWLDNKTTNWEHTTHCADLIGSKGYARQADGDGSKNSAGLGFYICKKTIW
;
A
#
# COMPACT_ATOMS: atom_id res chain seq x y z
N CYS A 1 -13.91 -3.09 -0.29
CA CYS A 1 -13.83 -3.54 -1.69
C CYS A 1 -13.98 -5.05 -1.79
N GLY A 2 -15.02 -5.63 -1.16
CA GLY A 2 -15.16 -7.09 -1.13
C GLY A 2 -14.01 -7.81 -0.43
N ALA A 3 -13.78 -9.06 -0.83
CA ALA A 3 -12.72 -9.92 -0.32
C ALA A 3 -11.85 -10.56 -1.42
N THR A 4 -12.14 -10.31 -2.72
CA THR A 4 -11.37 -10.83 -3.86
C THR A 4 -11.15 -9.75 -4.91
N SER A 5 -10.08 -9.87 -5.73
CA SER A 5 -9.82 -8.91 -6.82
C SER A 5 -10.97 -8.85 -7.82
N THR A 6 -11.57 -10.00 -8.14
CA THR A 6 -12.76 -10.07 -9.01
C THR A 6 -13.92 -9.27 -8.45
N GLU A 7 -14.22 -9.44 -7.15
CA GLU A 7 -15.28 -8.69 -6.49
C GLU A 7 -14.95 -7.19 -6.43
N ALA A 8 -13.72 -6.84 -6.05
CA ALA A 8 -13.26 -5.46 -6.00
C ALA A 8 -13.41 -4.73 -7.35
N ILE A 9 -13.01 -5.38 -8.44
CA ILE A 9 -13.17 -4.86 -9.81
C ILE A 9 -14.66 -4.70 -10.13
N SER A 10 -15.50 -5.69 -9.79
CA SER A 10 -16.95 -5.61 -10.02
C SER A 10 -17.63 -4.48 -9.25
N LEU A 11 -17.07 -4.09 -8.10
CA LEU A 11 -17.53 -2.98 -7.27
C LEU A 11 -16.93 -1.62 -7.68
N GLY A 12 -16.13 -1.57 -8.76
CA GLY A 12 -15.49 -0.35 -9.23
C GLY A 12 -14.37 0.16 -8.31
N CYS A 13 -13.80 -0.70 -7.48
CA CYS A 13 -12.62 -0.35 -6.70
C CYS A 13 -11.37 -0.29 -7.58
N VAL A 14 -10.38 0.47 -7.13
CA VAL A 14 -9.13 0.73 -7.85
C VAL A 14 -7.96 0.28 -7.00
N MET A 15 -6.93 -0.27 -7.64
CA MET A 15 -5.69 -0.69 -6.98
C MET A 15 -4.88 0.53 -6.55
N GLU A 16 -4.45 0.55 -5.29
CA GLU A 16 -3.38 1.42 -4.80
C GLU A 16 -2.08 0.62 -4.72
N PRO A 17 -1.13 0.86 -5.63
CA PRO A 17 0.11 0.10 -5.71
C PRO A 17 0.92 0.11 -4.41
N LEU A 18 1.06 1.28 -3.78
CA LEU A 18 1.97 1.42 -2.64
C LEU A 18 1.37 0.93 -1.31
N VAL A 19 0.06 0.63 -1.31
CA VAL A 19 -0.63 -0.08 -0.23
C VAL A 19 -0.81 -1.57 -0.55
N TYR A 20 -0.62 -1.93 -1.82
CA TYR A 20 -1.05 -3.18 -2.43
C TYR A 20 -2.47 -3.58 -2.03
N GLY A 21 -3.45 -2.82 -2.49
CA GLY A 21 -4.83 -3.24 -2.26
C GLY A 21 -5.88 -2.40 -2.96
N TRP A 22 -7.07 -2.98 -2.99
CA TRP A 22 -8.24 -2.42 -3.62
C TRP A 22 -8.93 -1.42 -2.71
N MET A 23 -9.17 -0.21 -3.23
CA MET A 23 -9.80 0.88 -2.49
C MET A 23 -10.92 1.53 -3.31
N PRO A 24 -11.97 2.04 -2.66
CA PRO A 24 -12.96 2.82 -3.38
C PRO A 24 -12.32 4.11 -3.94
N PRO A 25 -12.69 4.56 -5.15
CA PRO A 25 -12.02 5.68 -5.82
C PRO A 25 -11.93 6.97 -5.00
N GLN A 26 -12.94 7.25 -4.18
CA GLN A 26 -13.03 8.47 -3.38
C GLN A 26 -11.96 8.59 -2.27
N CYS A 27 -11.25 7.51 -1.91
CA CYS A 27 -10.12 7.56 -0.99
C CYS A 27 -8.79 7.05 -1.58
N LEU A 28 -8.67 6.93 -2.92
CA LEU A 28 -7.41 6.60 -3.59
C LEU A 28 -6.45 7.79 -3.61
N PHE A 29 -6.92 8.92 -4.14
CA PHE A 29 -6.14 10.12 -4.47
C PHE A 29 -5.08 9.88 -5.57
N PRO A 30 -5.52 9.71 -6.84
CA PRO A 30 -4.62 9.46 -7.96
C PRO A 30 -3.47 10.47 -8.08
N GLU A 31 -3.69 11.74 -7.71
CA GLU A 31 -2.64 12.77 -7.78
C GLU A 31 -1.47 12.46 -6.84
N LEU A 32 -1.74 11.78 -5.71
CA LEU A 32 -0.72 11.32 -4.79
C LEU A 32 -0.14 9.97 -5.22
N THR A 33 -0.99 9.02 -5.62
CA THR A 33 -0.58 7.69 -6.10
C THR A 33 0.44 7.80 -7.24
N ASN A 34 0.18 8.68 -8.21
CA ASN A 34 1.04 8.85 -9.39
C ASN A 34 2.44 9.41 -9.08
N LEU A 35 2.64 10.01 -7.90
CA LEU A 35 3.97 10.47 -7.47
C LEU A 35 4.87 9.31 -6.99
N TYR A 36 4.29 8.14 -6.71
CA TYR A 36 5.00 6.98 -6.17
C TYR A 36 4.64 5.67 -6.92
N PRO A 37 5.00 5.55 -8.22
CA PRO A 37 4.60 4.43 -9.07
C PRO A 37 5.44 3.17 -8.80
N ILE A 38 5.16 2.49 -7.67
CA ILE A 38 6.00 1.39 -7.16
C ILE A 38 5.98 0.13 -8.03
N PHE A 39 4.88 -0.12 -8.76
CA PHE A 39 4.80 -1.23 -9.72
C PHE A 39 5.60 -0.95 -10.99
N GLU A 40 5.86 0.32 -11.30
CA GLU A 40 6.62 0.71 -12.48
C GLU A 40 8.12 0.83 -12.18
N THR A 41 8.47 1.11 -10.93
CA THR A 41 9.83 1.43 -10.52
C THR A 41 10.55 0.27 -9.82
N LYS A 42 9.86 -0.82 -9.49
CA LYS A 42 10.43 -2.00 -8.82
C LYS A 42 10.05 -3.30 -9.48
N VAL A 43 10.92 -4.29 -9.31
CA VAL A 43 10.63 -5.69 -9.63
C VAL A 43 9.95 -6.33 -8.42
N TRP A 44 8.92 -7.10 -8.70
CA TRP A 44 8.13 -7.82 -7.72
C TRP A 44 8.16 -9.31 -8.03
N TYR A 45 8.07 -10.12 -6.99
CA TYR A 45 8.25 -11.57 -7.06
C TYR A 45 7.10 -12.31 -6.40
N THR A 46 6.79 -13.50 -6.89
CA THR A 46 5.77 -14.39 -6.29
C THR A 46 6.27 -15.05 -5.01
N ASP A 47 7.60 -15.12 -4.84
CA ASP A 47 8.26 -15.81 -3.74
C ASP A 47 9.36 -14.98 -3.08
N GLN A 48 9.65 -15.33 -1.84
CA GLN A 48 10.59 -14.60 -0.98
C GLN A 48 12.07 -14.79 -1.38
N ASN A 49 12.40 -15.79 -2.21
CA ASN A 49 13.75 -16.00 -2.74
C ASN A 49 13.95 -15.24 -4.06
N HIS A 50 12.97 -14.45 -4.50
CA HIS A 50 13.01 -13.63 -5.71
C HIS A 50 13.30 -14.44 -6.98
N THR A 51 12.67 -15.61 -7.11
CA THR A 51 12.94 -16.54 -8.23
C THR A 51 12.01 -16.33 -9.40
N GLU A 52 10.75 -15.94 -9.16
CA GLU A 52 9.75 -15.73 -10.20
C GLU A 52 9.19 -14.31 -10.14
N ILE A 53 9.32 -13.57 -11.24
CA ILE A 53 8.86 -12.18 -11.37
C ILE A 53 7.35 -12.15 -11.62
N VAL A 54 6.66 -11.26 -10.92
CA VAL A 54 5.24 -10.96 -11.17
C VAL A 54 5.13 -9.99 -12.36
N PRO A 55 4.41 -10.35 -13.44
CA PRO A 55 4.14 -9.42 -14.53
C PRO A 55 3.41 -8.17 -14.05
N ARG A 56 3.66 -7.02 -14.69
CA ARG A 56 3.06 -5.73 -14.27
C ARG A 56 1.53 -5.80 -14.28
N GLU A 57 0.96 -6.37 -15.33
CA GLU A 57 -0.47 -6.58 -15.48
C GLU A 57 -1.07 -7.41 -14.33
N ASP A 58 -0.29 -8.33 -13.76
CA ASP A 58 -0.73 -9.21 -12.66
C ASP A 58 -0.64 -8.50 -11.30
N LEU A 59 0.30 -7.57 -11.15
CA LEU A 59 0.35 -6.64 -10.01
C LEU A 59 -0.90 -5.75 -9.99
N TRP A 60 -1.20 -5.09 -11.11
CA TRP A 60 -2.37 -4.21 -11.23
C TRP A 60 -3.70 -4.96 -11.15
N ALA A 61 -3.75 -6.20 -11.63
CA ALA A 61 -4.92 -7.06 -11.50
C ALA A 61 -5.05 -7.73 -10.11
N GLY A 62 -4.05 -7.58 -9.22
CA GLY A 62 -4.04 -8.21 -7.90
C GLY A 62 -4.22 -9.72 -7.98
N LYS A 63 -3.51 -10.41 -8.90
CA LYS A 63 -3.65 -11.86 -9.09
C LYS A 63 -3.04 -12.69 -7.97
N HIS A 64 -2.02 -12.15 -7.31
CA HIS A 64 -1.33 -12.79 -6.20
C HIS A 64 -1.82 -12.21 -4.88
N TYR A 65 -1.99 -13.04 -3.86
CA TYR A 65 -2.36 -12.54 -2.53
C TYR A 65 -1.15 -11.99 -1.77
N HIS A 66 0.05 -12.51 -2.05
CA HIS A 66 1.31 -12.04 -1.49
C HIS A 66 2.33 -11.85 -2.61
N ILE A 67 3.08 -10.75 -2.54
CA ILE A 67 4.18 -10.42 -3.44
C ILE A 67 5.37 -9.90 -2.64
N TYR A 68 6.57 -10.04 -3.20
CA TYR A 68 7.84 -9.72 -2.54
C TYR A 68 8.66 -8.73 -3.38
N THR A 69 9.47 -7.91 -2.73
CA THR A 69 10.42 -6.98 -3.37
C THR A 69 11.52 -6.62 -2.37
N ASP A 70 12.61 -5.98 -2.78
CA ASP A 70 13.74 -5.73 -1.87
C ASP A 70 13.46 -4.68 -0.79
N ARG A 71 12.89 -3.54 -1.17
CA ARG A 71 12.63 -2.40 -0.28
C ARG A 71 11.21 -1.92 -0.49
N TYR A 72 10.38 -1.98 0.55
CA TYR A 72 8.97 -1.63 0.44
C TYR A 72 8.41 -1.12 1.76
N HIS A 73 8.77 -1.74 2.89
CA HIS A 73 8.08 -1.49 4.15
C HIS A 73 8.22 -0.03 4.61
N THR A 74 9.42 0.56 4.55
CA THR A 74 9.58 1.98 4.91
C THR A 74 8.89 2.91 3.91
N GLU A 75 8.90 2.57 2.62
CA GLU A 75 8.23 3.36 1.58
C GLU A 75 6.71 3.36 1.76
N HIS A 76 6.14 2.18 2.06
CA HIS A 76 4.73 2.01 2.43
C HIS A 76 4.37 2.87 3.65
N CYS A 77 5.14 2.76 4.75
CA CYS A 77 4.90 3.54 5.96
C CYS A 77 4.97 5.05 5.70
N LEU A 78 5.98 5.50 4.96
CA LEU A 78 6.12 6.92 4.58
C LEU A 78 4.97 7.39 3.68
N PHE A 79 4.49 6.53 2.77
CA PHE A 79 3.34 6.84 1.93
C PHE A 79 2.06 7.00 2.73
N GLN A 80 1.81 6.13 3.73
CA GLN A 80 0.65 6.27 4.62
C GLN A 80 0.65 7.62 5.36
N TRP A 81 1.82 8.06 5.85
CA TRP A 81 1.95 9.39 6.45
C TRP A 81 1.67 10.51 5.44
N ARG A 82 2.23 10.43 4.23
CA ARG A 82 1.97 11.43 3.16
C ARG A 82 0.50 11.47 2.76
N LYS A 83 -0.16 10.31 2.69
CA LYS A 83 -1.57 10.19 2.36
C LYS A 83 -2.47 10.82 3.40
N LEU A 84 -2.19 10.57 4.69
CA LEU A 84 -2.87 11.24 5.79
C LEU A 84 -2.68 12.76 5.67
N GLN A 85 -1.45 13.23 5.47
CA GLN A 85 -1.19 14.66 5.42
C GLN A 85 -1.81 15.34 4.20
N TYR A 86 -1.80 14.68 3.04
CA TYR A 86 -2.52 15.15 1.85
C TYR A 86 -4.03 15.25 2.11
N ALA A 87 -4.62 14.23 2.74
CA ALA A 87 -6.04 14.23 3.08
C ALA A 87 -6.42 15.39 4.01
N MET A 88 -5.62 15.63 5.04
CA MET A 88 -5.80 16.74 5.99
C MET A 88 -5.64 18.10 5.31
N HIS A 89 -4.54 18.30 4.59
CA HIS A 89 -4.24 19.56 3.90
C HIS A 89 -5.32 19.94 2.90
N SER A 90 -5.77 18.98 2.09
CA SER A 90 -6.80 19.19 1.07
C SER A 90 -8.23 19.02 1.58
N ARG A 91 -8.42 18.82 2.89
CA ARG A 91 -9.73 18.56 3.53
C ARG A 91 -10.57 17.52 2.78
N LYS A 92 -9.97 16.39 2.42
CA LYS A 92 -10.68 15.31 1.73
C LYS A 92 -11.80 14.77 2.63
N GLU A 93 -12.97 14.51 2.06
CA GLU A 93 -14.14 14.03 2.82
C GLU A 93 -13.99 12.55 3.26
N TRP A 94 -13.19 11.79 2.50
CA TRP A 94 -13.05 10.34 2.67
C TRP A 94 -11.58 9.95 2.77
N LEU A 95 -11.25 9.04 3.69
CA LEU A 95 -9.92 8.43 3.81
C LEU A 95 -10.06 6.93 4.07
N ASP A 96 -9.11 6.13 3.58
CA ASP A 96 -9.19 4.68 3.71
C ASP A 96 -8.94 4.18 5.15
N ASN A 97 -9.44 2.99 5.45
CA ASN A 97 -9.31 2.39 6.78
C ASN A 97 -7.89 1.88 7.09
N LYS A 98 -6.99 1.74 6.10
CA LYS A 98 -5.60 1.34 6.32
C LYS A 98 -4.77 2.50 6.86
N THR A 99 -5.00 3.69 6.30
CA THR A 99 -4.37 4.95 6.72
C THR A 99 -4.91 5.44 8.07
N THR A 100 -6.20 5.19 8.35
CA THR A 100 -6.85 5.62 9.61
C THR A 100 -6.84 4.58 10.74
N ASN A 101 -6.27 3.39 10.52
CA ASN A 101 -6.17 2.38 11.57
C ASN A 101 -5.03 2.73 12.54
N TRP A 102 -5.38 2.90 13.82
CA TRP A 102 -4.46 3.36 14.86
C TRP A 102 -3.26 2.44 15.07
N GLU A 103 -3.50 1.13 15.15
CA GLU A 103 -2.44 0.14 15.36
C GLU A 103 -1.45 0.15 14.19
N HIS A 104 -1.97 0.23 12.96
CA HIS A 104 -1.16 0.30 11.75
C HIS A 104 -0.37 1.60 11.65
N THR A 105 -0.98 2.75 11.95
CA THR A 105 -0.29 4.04 11.99
C THR A 105 0.81 4.06 13.05
N THR A 106 0.56 3.48 14.22
CA THR A 106 1.55 3.37 15.31
C THR A 106 2.74 2.52 14.86
N HIS A 107 2.49 1.35 14.28
CA HIS A 107 3.53 0.51 13.68
C HIS A 107 4.35 1.26 12.63
N CYS A 108 3.70 1.99 11.73
CA CYS A 108 4.38 2.78 10.71
C CYS A 108 5.27 3.88 11.34
N ALA A 109 4.75 4.58 12.36
CA ALA A 109 5.46 5.63 13.05
C ALA A 109 6.69 5.10 13.80
N ASP A 110 6.55 3.98 14.51
CA ASP A 110 7.65 3.34 15.23
C ASP A 110 8.74 2.85 14.28
N LEU A 111 8.35 2.28 13.13
CA LEU A 111 9.28 1.84 12.08
C LEU A 111 10.07 3.02 11.51
N ILE A 112 9.40 4.13 11.20
CA ILE A 112 10.06 5.35 10.67
C ILE A 112 10.97 6.00 11.73
N GLY A 113 10.50 6.08 12.98
CA GLY A 113 11.17 6.79 14.05
C GLY A 113 12.41 6.08 14.61
N SER A 114 12.46 4.76 14.53
CA SER A 114 13.55 3.98 15.11
C SER A 114 14.64 3.66 14.08
N LYS A 115 15.82 4.28 14.26
CA LYS A 115 17.00 4.13 13.37
C LYS A 115 17.44 2.67 13.16
N GLY A 116 17.10 1.76 14.08
CA GLY A 116 17.37 0.33 13.97
C GLY A 116 16.32 -0.45 13.19
N TYR A 117 15.02 -0.15 13.35
CA TYR A 117 13.96 -0.93 12.70
C TYR A 117 13.80 -0.59 11.24
N ALA A 118 13.95 0.66 10.79
CA ALA A 118 13.92 0.96 9.36
C ALA A 118 15.02 0.19 8.59
N ARG A 119 16.22 0.09 9.18
CA ARG A 119 17.33 -0.70 8.63
C ARG A 119 17.07 -2.22 8.70
N GLN A 120 16.30 -2.69 9.67
CA GLN A 120 15.89 -4.11 9.75
C GLN A 120 14.74 -4.42 8.78
N ALA A 121 13.81 -3.48 8.58
CA ALA A 121 12.65 -3.62 7.72
C ALA A 121 13.05 -3.62 6.23
N ASP A 122 14.03 -2.82 5.85
CA ASP A 122 14.55 -2.72 4.46
C ASP A 122 16.04 -3.09 4.32
N GLY A 123 16.56 -3.87 5.27
CA GLY A 123 17.94 -4.37 5.26
C GLY A 123 18.13 -5.58 4.36
N ASP A 124 19.39 -5.89 4.05
CA ASP A 124 19.73 -7.13 3.34
C ASP A 124 19.22 -8.37 4.11
N GLY A 125 18.46 -9.23 3.42
CA GLY A 125 17.77 -10.38 4.00
C GLY A 125 16.42 -10.07 4.70
N SER A 126 15.91 -8.84 4.67
CA SER A 126 14.57 -8.53 5.19
C SER A 126 13.47 -9.08 4.27
N LYS A 127 12.40 -9.60 4.86
CA LYS A 127 11.27 -10.17 4.12
C LYS A 127 10.29 -9.08 3.72
N ASN A 128 10.71 -8.23 2.78
CA ASN A 128 9.85 -7.19 2.24
C ASN A 128 8.77 -7.81 1.36
N SER A 129 7.53 -7.65 1.80
CA SER A 129 6.37 -8.21 1.11
C SER A 129 5.17 -7.30 1.26
N ALA A 130 4.24 -7.45 0.32
CA ALA A 130 2.94 -6.81 0.37
C ALA A 130 1.87 -7.91 0.33
N GLY A 131 0.90 -7.81 1.23
CA GLY A 131 -0.30 -8.64 1.21
C GLY A 131 -1.46 -7.87 0.60
N LEU A 132 -2.19 -8.51 -0.31
CA LEU A 132 -3.28 -7.88 -1.04
C LEU A 132 -4.43 -7.50 -0.08
N GLY A 133 -4.68 -6.20 0.02
CA GLY A 133 -5.72 -5.65 0.90
C GLY A 133 -7.03 -5.31 0.19
N PHE A 134 -8.12 -5.29 0.94
CA PHE A 134 -9.43 -4.85 0.49
C PHE A 134 -10.00 -3.83 1.48
N TYR A 135 -10.06 -2.57 1.07
CA TYR A 135 -10.27 -1.47 2.00
C TYR A 135 -11.65 -0.81 1.82
N ILE A 136 -12.02 -0.02 2.81
CA ILE A 136 -13.21 0.83 2.81
C ILE A 136 -12.79 2.27 3.05
N CYS A 137 -13.58 3.22 2.54
CA CYS A 137 -13.41 4.62 2.91
C CYS A 137 -14.25 4.95 4.14
N LYS A 138 -13.69 5.73 5.05
CA LYS A 138 -14.37 6.31 6.21
C LYS A 138 -14.49 7.81 6.01
N LYS A 139 -15.59 8.37 6.50
CA LYS A 139 -15.78 9.82 6.50
C LYS A 139 -14.79 10.43 7.49
N THR A 140 -14.19 11.54 7.10
CA THR A 140 -13.17 12.23 7.89
C THR A 140 -13.84 13.17 8.91
N ILE A 141 -13.12 13.51 9.98
CA ILE A 141 -13.65 14.26 11.14
C ILE A 141 -13.13 15.69 11.26
N TRP A 142 -12.32 16.12 10.29
CA TRP A 142 -11.73 17.46 10.25
C TRP A 142 -12.59 18.47 9.48
#